data_AF-A0A1H8B085-F1
#
_entry.id   AF-A0A1H8B085-F1
#
_cell.length_a   1.000
_cell.length_b   1.000
_cell.length_c   1.000
_cell.angle_alpha   90.00
_cell.angle_beta   90.00
_cell.angle_gamma   90.00
#
_symmetry.space_group_name_H-M   'P 1'
#
loop_
_entity.id
_entity.type
_entity.pdbx_description
1 polymer ?
#
loop_
_entity_poly.entity_id
_entity_poly.type
_entity_poly.pdbx_seq_one_letter_code
_entity_poly.pdbx_strand_id
1 'polypeptide(L)'
;MRKFGRIIILALFLGSLVLGATAHAATSYTTLTLPTLNTDISTWSDGSTYDAVFPGNHTWNGVPFSLVVDEDDNNVFYGATLTIPVNVYGATSAYTMINSYCGVYGVTIGKIEFYGSDGAYCYADLVEGINVRDHFAGAWNNIIDGVNAMAAFDNGNGRARLDMQIYSLTADFSDETLTDIVFTSYMKGREGQPFIAAATVAANAVPIPPAVLLFGSGLIGLIGVRKKFTK
;
A
#
# COMPACT_ATOMS: atom_id res chain seq x y z
N MET A 1 -9.02 3.59 -83.58
CA MET A 1 -9.13 4.82 -82.77
C MET A 1 -9.91 4.44 -81.51
N ARG A 2 -9.47 4.48 -80.24
CA ARG A 2 -8.37 5.06 -79.44
C ARG A 2 -7.93 3.96 -78.43
N LYS A 3 -6.69 3.48 -78.44
CA LYS A 3 -5.56 3.77 -77.52
C LYS A 3 -5.81 3.57 -75.99
N PHE A 4 -5.05 2.61 -75.42
CA PHE A 4 -4.25 2.60 -74.15
C PHE A 4 -4.87 3.20 -72.86
N GLY A 5 -4.71 2.66 -71.65
CA GLY A 5 -3.91 1.55 -71.13
C GLY A 5 -3.82 1.59 -69.59
N ARG A 6 -3.22 0.52 -69.04
CA ARG A 6 -2.43 0.38 -67.80
C ARG A 6 -3.02 0.70 -66.40
N ILE A 7 -3.00 -0.37 -65.61
CA ILE A 7 -2.87 -0.50 -64.16
C ILE A 7 -1.94 0.57 -63.55
N ILE A 8 -2.39 1.22 -62.46
CA ILE A 8 -1.52 1.73 -61.39
C ILE A 8 -2.15 1.31 -60.05
N ILE A 9 -1.45 0.41 -59.36
CA ILE A 9 -1.59 0.14 -57.93
C ILE A 9 -0.99 1.36 -57.22
N LEU A 10 -1.76 2.04 -56.38
CA LEU A 10 -1.21 2.94 -55.38
C LEU A 10 -1.78 2.57 -54.01
N ALA A 11 -0.97 1.81 -53.27
CA ALA A 11 -1.17 1.52 -51.88
C ALA A 11 -1.12 2.83 -51.08
N LEU A 12 -2.27 3.30 -50.60
CA LEU A 12 -2.30 4.28 -49.52
C LEU A 12 -2.26 3.51 -48.20
N PHE A 13 -1.04 3.21 -47.74
CA PHE A 13 -0.75 3.03 -46.31
C PHE A 13 -0.92 4.41 -45.67
N LEU A 14 -2.16 4.75 -45.30
CA LEU A 14 -2.43 5.92 -44.49
C LEU A 14 -2.08 5.54 -43.05
N GLY A 15 -0.92 6.04 -42.60
CA GLY A 15 -0.34 5.75 -41.30
C GLY A 15 -1.31 6.09 -40.18
N SER A 16 -1.66 5.07 -39.39
CA SER A 16 -2.16 5.28 -38.04
C SER A 16 -1.03 5.89 -37.23
N LEU A 17 -1.03 7.22 -37.14
CA LEU A 17 -0.30 7.95 -36.12
C LEU A 17 -0.89 7.53 -34.77
N VAL A 18 -0.35 6.46 -34.18
CA VAL A 18 -0.64 6.09 -32.80
C VAL A 18 -0.05 7.24 -31.99
N LEU A 19 -0.91 8.15 -31.52
CA LEU A 19 -0.55 9.00 -30.40
C LEU A 19 -0.20 8.04 -29.27
N GLY A 20 1.10 7.87 -29.02
CA GLY A 20 1.59 7.28 -27.80
C GLY A 20 1.23 8.21 -26.66
N ALA A 21 -0.02 8.14 -26.21
CA ALA A 21 -0.33 8.53 -24.85
C ALA A 21 0.54 7.62 -23.99
N THR A 22 1.60 8.18 -23.40
CA THR A 22 2.25 7.56 -22.26
C THR A 22 1.16 7.49 -21.19
N ALA A 23 0.47 6.35 -21.12
CA ALA A 23 -0.37 6.05 -19.99
C ALA A 23 0.59 6.04 -18.79
N HIS A 24 0.62 7.14 -18.03
CA HIS A 24 1.19 7.08 -16.69
C HIS A 24 0.39 6.00 -15.97
N ALA A 25 1.06 4.89 -15.65
CA ALA A 25 0.49 3.87 -14.80
C ALA A 25 -0.01 4.57 -13.52
N ALA A 26 -1.30 4.43 -13.22
CA ALA A 26 -1.83 4.90 -11.95
C ALA A 26 -1.15 4.11 -10.82
N THR A 27 -0.91 4.73 -9.67
CA THR A 27 -0.48 3.99 -8.49
C THR A 27 -1.57 3.02 -8.07
N SER A 28 -1.22 1.75 -7.86
CA SER A 28 -2.11 0.75 -7.28
C SER A 28 -1.77 0.53 -5.81
N TYR A 29 -2.78 0.37 -4.96
CA TYR A 29 -2.62 0.09 -3.54
C TYR A 29 -3.13 -1.31 -3.20
N THR A 30 -2.37 -2.03 -2.38
CA THR A 30 -2.73 -3.33 -1.83
C THR A 30 -2.72 -3.23 -0.31
N THR A 31 -3.90 -3.29 0.31
CA THR A 31 -4.04 -3.41 1.78
C THR A 31 -3.63 -4.80 2.22
N LEU A 32 -2.86 -4.90 3.31
CA LEU A 32 -2.36 -6.17 3.83
C LEU A 32 -3.16 -6.62 5.05
N THR A 33 -3.35 -7.92 5.16
CA THR A 33 -3.91 -8.54 6.38
C THR A 33 -2.76 -8.86 7.33
N LEU A 34 -2.83 -8.35 8.56
CA LEU A 34 -1.88 -8.75 9.60
C LEU A 34 -2.12 -10.23 9.96
N PRO A 35 -1.09 -11.09 9.99
CA PRO A 35 -1.29 -12.53 10.18
C PRO A 35 -1.69 -12.91 11.61
N THR A 36 -1.50 -12.00 12.56
CA THR A 36 -1.86 -12.20 13.96
C THR A 36 -2.14 -10.84 14.60
N LEU A 37 -3.18 -10.78 15.40
CA LEU A 37 -3.46 -9.72 16.36
C LEU A 37 -3.35 -10.34 17.76
N ASN A 38 -3.02 -9.54 18.77
CA ASN A 38 -2.79 -10.08 20.13
C ASN A 38 -3.17 -9.10 21.24
N THR A 39 -3.74 -7.94 20.90
CA THR A 39 -4.16 -6.94 21.86
C THR A 39 -5.37 -6.18 21.35
N ASP A 40 -6.30 -5.92 22.27
CA ASP A 40 -7.41 -5.00 22.08
C ASP A 40 -7.10 -3.61 22.66
N ILE A 41 -6.81 -2.64 21.79
CA ILE A 41 -6.55 -1.25 22.18
C ILE A 41 -7.82 -0.46 22.52
N SER A 42 -9.02 -1.02 22.33
CA SER A 42 -10.28 -0.39 22.78
C SER A 42 -10.33 -0.26 24.30
N THR A 43 -9.60 -1.14 25.01
CA THR A 43 -9.49 -1.16 26.47
C THR A 43 -8.47 -0.16 27.03
N TRP A 44 -7.70 0.51 26.17
CA TRP A 44 -6.66 1.45 26.58
C TRP A 44 -7.21 2.84 26.90
N SER A 45 -6.32 3.79 27.22
CA SER A 45 -6.70 5.18 27.54
C SER A 45 -7.45 5.82 26.37
N ASP A 46 -8.72 6.21 26.60
CA ASP A 46 -9.65 6.70 25.56
C ASP A 46 -9.84 5.71 24.40
N GLY A 47 -9.60 4.41 24.66
CA GLY A 47 -9.59 3.35 23.63
C GLY A 47 -10.94 3.11 22.97
N SER A 48 -12.07 3.36 23.65
CA SER A 48 -13.41 3.26 23.05
C SER A 48 -13.60 4.15 21.81
N THR A 49 -12.74 5.14 21.63
CA THR A 49 -12.68 5.95 20.41
C THR A 49 -12.37 5.10 19.16
N TYR A 50 -11.65 3.98 19.32
CA TYR A 50 -11.30 3.08 18.22
C TYR A 50 -12.51 2.27 17.69
N ASP A 51 -13.62 2.19 18.44
CA ASP A 51 -14.86 1.54 17.99
C ASP A 51 -15.46 2.20 16.74
N ALA A 52 -15.13 3.48 16.49
CA ALA A 52 -15.53 4.20 15.29
C ALA A 52 -14.68 3.84 14.05
N VAL A 53 -13.56 3.13 14.25
CA VAL A 53 -12.53 2.88 13.23
C VAL A 53 -12.38 1.38 12.95
N PHE A 54 -12.49 0.53 13.98
CA PHE A 54 -12.33 -0.92 13.89
C PHE A 54 -13.66 -1.68 14.03
N PRO A 55 -13.87 -2.76 13.25
CA PRO A 55 -13.23 -3.03 11.97
C PRO A 55 -13.70 -2.03 10.90
N GLY A 56 -12.87 -1.73 9.91
CA GLY A 56 -13.26 -0.78 8.86
C GLY A 56 -12.24 -0.56 7.76
N ASN A 57 -12.75 -0.16 6.59
CA ASN A 57 -11.95 0.28 5.45
C ASN A 57 -11.95 1.80 5.40
N HIS A 58 -10.77 2.39 5.44
CA HIS A 58 -10.61 3.84 5.48
C HIS A 58 -9.58 4.30 4.45
N THR A 59 -9.65 5.57 4.07
CA THR A 59 -8.63 6.20 3.22
C THR A 59 -8.18 7.47 3.91
N TRP A 60 -6.93 7.47 4.36
CA TRP A 60 -6.30 8.61 5.00
C TRP A 60 -5.11 9.05 4.19
N ASN A 61 -4.97 10.37 3.98
CA ASN A 61 -3.88 10.94 3.19
C ASN A 61 -3.75 10.31 1.78
N GLY A 62 -4.87 9.85 1.20
CA GLY A 62 -4.91 9.19 -0.10
C GLY A 62 -4.51 7.71 -0.11
N VAL A 63 -4.16 7.12 1.03
CA VAL A 63 -3.76 5.72 1.18
C VAL A 63 -4.90 4.91 1.81
N PRO A 64 -5.35 3.80 1.19
CA PRO A 64 -6.36 2.95 1.79
C PRO A 64 -5.75 2.06 2.89
N PHE A 65 -6.51 1.81 3.95
CA PHE A 65 -6.20 0.85 5.01
C PHE A 65 -7.41 -0.01 5.33
N SER A 66 -7.16 -1.28 5.65
CA SER A 66 -8.15 -2.23 6.16
C SER A 66 -7.80 -2.54 7.60
N LEU A 67 -8.59 -2.03 8.54
CA LEU A 67 -8.44 -2.28 9.97
C LEU A 67 -9.39 -3.42 10.37
N VAL A 68 -8.87 -4.39 11.09
CA VAL A 68 -9.55 -5.67 11.37
C VAL A 68 -9.61 -5.93 12.86
N VAL A 69 -10.54 -6.79 13.26
CA VAL A 69 -10.67 -7.35 14.61
C VAL A 69 -10.68 -8.87 14.46
N ASP A 70 -9.97 -9.60 15.32
CA ASP A 70 -9.98 -11.06 15.32
C ASP A 70 -11.11 -11.67 16.15
N GLU A 71 -11.13 -12.99 16.31
CA GLU A 71 -12.18 -13.71 17.06
C GLU A 71 -12.12 -13.47 18.58
N ASP A 72 -10.99 -12.96 19.09
CA ASP A 72 -10.74 -12.66 20.51
C ASP A 72 -10.87 -11.15 20.79
N ASP A 73 -11.51 -10.39 19.88
CA ASP A 73 -11.66 -8.93 19.90
C ASP A 73 -10.33 -8.13 19.85
N ASN A 74 -9.20 -8.78 19.52
CA ASN A 74 -7.94 -8.06 19.32
C ASN A 74 -7.97 -7.29 18.00
N ASN A 75 -7.39 -6.09 17.99
CA ASN A 75 -7.40 -5.17 16.85
C ASN A 75 -6.01 -4.68 16.43
N VAL A 76 -4.96 -5.00 17.20
CA VAL A 76 -3.57 -4.70 16.85
C VAL A 76 -2.64 -5.85 17.19
N PHE A 77 -1.42 -5.77 16.65
CA PHE A 77 -0.28 -6.54 17.13
C PHE A 77 0.65 -5.67 17.97
N TYR A 78 0.96 -6.11 19.18
CA TYR A 78 1.74 -5.38 20.18
C TYR A 78 2.87 -6.22 20.78
N GLY A 79 4.03 -5.58 20.95
CA GLY A 79 5.08 -6.04 21.87
C GLY A 79 5.98 -7.21 21.45
N ALA A 80 5.97 -7.59 20.18
CA ALA A 80 6.87 -8.62 19.64
C ALA A 80 7.28 -8.30 18.19
N THR A 81 7.85 -9.30 17.50
CA THR A 81 8.12 -9.24 16.06
C THR A 81 6.96 -9.87 15.29
N LEU A 82 6.52 -9.20 14.22
CA LEU A 82 5.50 -9.68 13.28
C LEU A 82 6.06 -9.64 11.86
N THR A 83 6.04 -10.78 11.18
CA THR A 83 6.32 -10.88 9.74
C THR A 83 5.00 -10.88 8.99
N ILE A 84 4.77 -9.85 8.17
CA ILE A 84 3.57 -9.67 7.36
C ILE A 84 3.89 -10.11 5.93
N PRO A 85 3.25 -11.18 5.41
CA PRO A 85 3.41 -11.58 4.02
C PRO A 85 2.73 -10.57 3.08
N VAL A 86 3.40 -10.20 2.00
CA VAL A 86 2.96 -9.14 1.08
C VAL A 86 2.60 -9.66 -0.31
N ASN A 87 3.58 -10.17 -1.06
CA ASN A 87 3.45 -10.61 -2.45
C ASN A 87 3.01 -9.49 -3.43
N VAL A 88 3.72 -8.36 -3.43
CA VAL A 88 3.48 -7.24 -4.35
C VAL A 88 4.71 -6.98 -5.22
N TYR A 89 4.54 -7.09 -6.54
CA TYR A 89 5.58 -6.77 -7.52
C TYR A 89 5.68 -5.27 -7.79
N GLY A 90 6.90 -4.78 -7.96
CA GLY A 90 7.17 -3.39 -8.35
C GLY A 90 6.75 -2.37 -7.29
N ALA A 91 6.95 -2.73 -6.02
CA ALA A 91 6.58 -1.90 -4.88
C ALA A 91 7.42 -0.61 -4.86
N THR A 92 6.76 0.53 -4.68
CA THR A 92 7.40 1.85 -4.66
C THR A 92 7.33 2.51 -3.29
N SER A 93 6.28 2.22 -2.52
CA SER A 93 6.13 2.73 -1.17
C SER A 93 5.36 1.74 -0.32
N ALA A 94 5.61 1.78 0.98
CA ALA A 94 4.80 1.10 1.97
C ALA A 94 4.32 2.09 3.01
N TYR A 95 3.21 1.76 3.63
CA TYR A 95 2.58 2.56 4.67
C TYR A 95 2.11 1.64 5.77
N THR A 96 2.25 2.06 7.01
CA THR A 96 1.76 1.31 8.18
C THR A 96 0.96 2.24 9.09
N MET A 97 0.18 1.65 9.97
CA MET A 97 -0.52 2.35 11.05
C MET A 97 0.11 1.94 12.37
N ILE A 98 1.07 2.73 12.86
CA ILE A 98 1.87 2.46 14.06
C ILE A 98 1.77 3.64 15.02
N ASN A 99 1.48 3.31 16.27
CA ASN A 99 1.63 4.19 17.42
C ASN A 99 2.30 3.43 18.56
N SER A 100 2.61 4.13 19.64
CA SER A 100 3.06 3.51 20.87
C SER A 100 1.99 3.56 21.95
N TYR A 101 2.03 2.60 22.88
CA TYR A 101 1.23 2.64 24.11
C TYR A 101 1.65 3.80 25.04
N CYS A 102 2.93 4.13 25.00
CA CYS A 102 3.57 5.26 25.64
C CYS A 102 4.97 5.42 25.04
N GLY A 103 5.60 6.60 25.22
CA GLY A 103 6.98 6.79 24.79
C GLY A 103 7.60 8.14 25.13
N VAL A 104 8.93 8.17 25.04
CA VAL A 104 9.77 9.36 25.31
C VAL A 104 10.41 9.83 24.01
N TYR A 105 10.29 11.12 23.72
CA TYR A 105 10.84 11.75 22.52
C TYR A 105 12.32 11.39 22.28
N GLY A 106 12.65 11.03 21.04
CA GLY A 106 14.02 10.73 20.59
C GLY A 106 14.48 9.30 20.84
N VAL A 107 13.66 8.45 21.47
CA VAL A 107 14.01 7.05 21.71
C VAL A 107 13.65 6.19 20.49
N THR A 108 14.57 5.32 20.08
CA THR A 108 14.29 4.25 19.11
C THR A 108 13.65 3.06 19.81
N ILE A 109 12.42 2.72 19.40
CA ILE A 109 11.52 1.80 20.09
C ILE A 109 11.21 0.54 19.27
N GLY A 110 11.70 0.48 18.04
CA GLY A 110 11.51 -0.64 17.13
C GLY A 110 12.10 -0.36 15.76
N LYS A 111 11.76 -1.20 14.78
CA LYS A 111 12.06 -0.99 13.37
C LYS A 111 11.02 -1.66 12.47
N ILE A 112 10.98 -1.22 11.22
CA ILE A 112 10.28 -1.87 10.11
C ILE A 112 11.32 -2.25 9.06
N GLU A 113 11.27 -3.49 8.58
CA GLU A 113 12.14 -4.03 7.54
C GLU A 113 11.32 -4.50 6.34
N PHE A 114 11.88 -4.37 5.14
CA PHE A 114 11.27 -4.75 3.87
C PHE A 114 12.20 -5.71 3.14
N TYR A 115 11.66 -6.82 2.61
CA TYR A 115 12.44 -7.86 1.92
C TYR A 115 11.92 -8.12 0.51
N GLY A 116 12.82 -8.10 -0.46
CA GLY A 116 12.58 -8.46 -1.85
C GLY A 116 12.92 -9.91 -2.15
N SER A 117 12.24 -10.47 -3.15
CA SER A 117 12.46 -11.83 -3.70
C SER A 117 13.85 -12.10 -4.31
N ASP A 118 14.59 -11.07 -4.72
CA ASP A 118 15.91 -11.08 -5.35
C ASP A 118 16.93 -10.25 -4.54
N GLY A 119 16.63 -10.02 -3.26
CA GLY A 119 17.59 -9.48 -2.30
C GLY A 119 17.51 -7.98 -2.04
N ALA A 120 16.55 -7.21 -2.59
CA ALA A 120 16.33 -5.87 -2.08
C ALA A 120 15.99 -5.92 -0.59
N TYR A 121 16.54 -4.94 0.11
CA TYR A 121 16.34 -4.79 1.53
C TYR A 121 16.43 -3.32 1.90
N CYS A 122 15.46 -2.85 2.65
CA CYS A 122 15.57 -1.57 3.34
C CYS A 122 14.87 -1.66 4.69
N TYR A 123 15.19 -0.71 5.57
CA TYR A 123 14.57 -0.62 6.89
C TYR A 123 14.44 0.82 7.33
N ALA A 124 13.58 1.05 8.31
CA ALA A 124 13.43 2.30 9.01
C ALA A 124 13.30 2.03 10.51
N ASP A 125 14.03 2.80 11.32
CA ASP A 125 13.87 2.80 12.76
C ASP A 125 12.52 3.44 13.13
N LEU A 126 11.87 2.90 14.16
CA LEU A 126 10.71 3.53 14.80
C LEU A 126 11.22 4.41 15.93
N VAL A 127 11.10 5.72 15.77
CA VAL A 127 11.64 6.72 16.69
C VAL A 127 10.52 7.63 17.17
N GLU A 128 10.35 7.66 18.49
CA GLU A 128 9.43 8.57 19.17
C GLU A 128 9.75 10.03 18.81
N GLY A 129 8.76 10.78 18.37
CA GLY A 129 8.93 12.19 18.00
C GLY A 129 9.20 12.40 16.52
N ILE A 130 9.58 11.34 15.81
CA ILE A 130 9.89 11.38 14.37
C ILE A 130 8.76 10.71 13.61
N ASN A 131 8.69 9.38 13.65
CA ASN A 131 7.70 8.61 12.91
C ASN A 131 6.76 7.81 13.82
N VAL A 132 6.92 7.84 15.14
CA VAL A 132 5.96 7.27 16.10
C VAL A 132 5.68 8.28 17.21
N ARG A 133 4.45 8.24 17.73
CA ARG A 133 4.04 8.92 18.96
C ARG A 133 3.03 8.09 19.75
N ASP A 134 2.78 8.51 20.98
CA ASP A 134 1.78 7.92 21.85
C ASP A 134 0.40 7.92 21.17
N HIS A 135 -0.29 6.80 21.27
CA HIS A 135 -1.63 6.58 20.75
C HIS A 135 -2.65 7.50 21.44
N PHE A 136 -2.42 7.82 22.71
CA PHE A 136 -3.26 8.73 23.46
C PHE A 136 -2.61 10.11 23.52
N ALA A 137 -3.35 11.18 23.22
CA ALA A 137 -2.81 12.53 23.28
C ALA A 137 -2.69 13.06 24.73
N GLY A 138 -1.91 12.35 25.56
CA GLY A 138 -1.76 12.56 26.99
C GLY A 138 -0.40 13.10 27.40
N ALA A 139 0.21 12.51 28.43
CA ALA A 139 1.45 13.00 29.03
C ALA A 139 2.75 12.55 28.33
N TRP A 140 2.66 11.58 27.42
CA TRP A 140 3.80 11.04 26.70
C TRP A 140 4.12 11.83 25.43
N ASN A 141 5.04 11.34 24.59
CA ASN A 141 5.37 12.00 23.34
C ASN A 141 4.13 12.17 22.46
N ASN A 142 3.87 13.41 22.06
CA ASN A 142 2.70 13.81 21.27
C ASN A 142 3.02 14.24 19.84
N ILE A 143 4.30 14.19 19.48
CA ILE A 143 4.84 14.80 18.27
C ILE A 143 5.27 13.71 17.30
N ILE A 144 5.01 13.96 16.03
CA ILE A 144 5.60 13.32 14.85
C ILE A 144 6.09 14.43 13.93
N ASP A 145 6.97 14.11 12.98
CA ASP A 145 7.63 15.10 12.14
C ASP A 145 6.77 15.61 10.97
N GLY A 146 5.66 14.93 10.64
CA GLY A 146 4.80 15.28 9.50
C GLY A 146 5.40 14.92 8.13
N VAL A 147 6.54 14.21 8.12
CA VAL A 147 7.29 13.83 6.91
C VAL A 147 7.38 12.31 6.80
N ASN A 148 7.92 11.65 7.82
CA ASN A 148 8.02 10.20 7.90
C ASN A 148 6.77 9.57 8.52
N ALA A 149 5.97 10.36 9.23
CA ALA A 149 4.63 9.98 9.65
C ALA A 149 3.67 11.17 9.61
N MET A 150 2.38 10.88 9.41
CA MET A 150 1.30 11.86 9.39
C MET A 150 0.11 11.34 10.20
N ALA A 151 -0.68 12.25 10.77
CA ALA A 151 -1.93 11.85 11.42
C ALA A 151 -2.88 11.21 10.39
N ALA A 152 -3.49 10.08 10.76
CA ALA A 152 -4.48 9.39 9.93
C ALA A 152 -5.87 9.54 10.56
N PHE A 153 -6.01 9.14 11.82
CA PHE A 153 -7.20 9.34 12.62
C PHE A 153 -6.83 10.14 13.87
N ASP A 154 -7.34 11.37 14.00
CA ASP A 154 -7.01 12.28 15.10
C ASP A 154 -8.28 12.91 15.66
N ASN A 155 -8.63 12.55 16.90
CA ASN A 155 -9.79 13.08 17.61
C ASN A 155 -9.46 14.30 18.49
N GLY A 156 -8.26 14.85 18.35
CA GLY A 156 -7.81 16.05 19.05
C GLY A 156 -7.07 15.78 20.36
N ASN A 157 -6.73 16.86 21.05
CA ASN A 157 -5.91 16.78 22.27
C ASN A 157 -6.64 16.05 23.40
N GLY A 158 -5.93 15.20 24.14
CA GLY A 158 -6.53 14.34 25.18
C GLY A 158 -7.39 13.19 24.63
N ARG A 159 -7.23 12.81 23.35
CA ARG A 159 -7.94 11.70 22.72
C ARG A 159 -7.00 10.69 22.09
N ALA A 160 -7.51 9.48 21.93
CA ALA A 160 -6.84 8.42 21.18
C ALA A 160 -6.77 8.77 19.68
N ARG A 161 -5.71 8.30 19.03
CA ARG A 161 -5.40 8.57 17.62
C ARG A 161 -4.67 7.39 16.97
N LEU A 162 -4.62 7.41 15.64
CA LEU A 162 -3.74 6.59 14.83
C LEU A 162 -2.98 7.45 13.83
N ASP A 163 -1.70 7.13 13.64
CA ASP A 163 -0.82 7.77 12.68
C ASP A 163 -0.42 6.79 11.58
N MET A 164 -0.15 7.34 10.40
CA MET A 164 0.33 6.63 9.23
C MET A 164 1.82 6.91 9.06
N GLN A 165 2.64 5.86 9.01
CA GLN A 165 4.05 5.96 8.63
C GLN A 165 4.20 5.82 7.12
N ILE A 166 5.20 6.50 6.57
CA ILE A 166 5.45 6.59 5.14
C ILE A 166 6.86 6.06 4.87
N TYR A 167 6.96 5.03 4.01
CA TYR A 167 8.23 4.44 3.63
C TYR A 167 8.39 4.48 2.11
N SER A 168 9.38 5.24 1.64
CA SER A 168 9.83 5.17 0.25
C SER A 168 10.76 3.97 0.10
N LEU A 169 10.36 3.00 -0.73
CA LEU A 169 11.18 1.82 -0.98
C LEU A 169 12.30 2.17 -1.98
N THR A 170 13.44 1.49 -1.86
CA THR A 170 14.55 1.68 -2.80
C THR A 170 14.15 1.24 -4.21
N ALA A 171 14.84 1.76 -5.22
CA ALA A 171 14.54 1.45 -6.62
C ALA A 171 14.64 -0.04 -6.95
N ASP A 172 15.41 -0.80 -6.16
CA ASP A 172 15.55 -2.25 -6.31
C ASP A 172 14.21 -2.98 -6.12
N PHE A 173 13.28 -2.49 -5.30
CA PHE A 173 11.94 -3.09 -5.17
C PHE A 173 11.05 -2.92 -6.43
N SER A 174 11.47 -2.10 -7.39
CA SER A 174 10.64 -1.76 -8.56
C SER A 174 10.64 -2.82 -9.66
N ASP A 175 11.63 -3.73 -9.68
CA ASP A 175 11.73 -4.82 -10.65
C ASP A 175 11.61 -6.22 -10.02
N GLU A 176 11.25 -6.28 -8.74
CA GLU A 176 11.05 -7.52 -8.00
C GLU A 176 9.79 -7.52 -7.11
N THR A 177 9.57 -8.62 -6.38
CA THR A 177 8.43 -8.77 -5.46
C THR A 177 8.84 -8.44 -4.04
N LEU A 178 8.16 -7.46 -3.41
CA LEU A 178 8.17 -7.30 -1.96
C LEU A 178 7.49 -8.52 -1.33
N THR A 179 8.27 -9.34 -0.63
CA THR A 179 7.79 -10.60 -0.05
C THR A 179 7.27 -10.38 1.36
N ASP A 180 8.03 -9.64 2.18
CA ASP A 180 7.78 -9.53 3.61
C ASP A 180 7.98 -8.10 4.11
N ILE A 181 7.13 -7.69 5.04
CA ILE A 181 7.34 -6.56 5.93
C ILE A 181 7.51 -7.11 7.34
N VAL A 182 8.60 -6.77 8.01
CA VAL A 182 8.86 -7.23 9.39
C VAL A 182 8.80 -6.04 10.33
N PHE A 183 7.78 -6.03 11.19
CA PHE A 183 7.68 -5.13 12.33
C PHE A 183 8.39 -5.75 13.53
N THR A 184 9.30 -4.99 14.16
CA THR A 184 9.97 -5.40 15.38
C THR A 184 9.79 -4.36 16.47
N SER A 185 9.18 -4.76 17.59
CA SER A 185 9.11 -3.97 18.82
C SER A 185 10.30 -4.25 19.73
N TYR A 186 10.94 -3.21 20.27
CA TYR A 186 12.02 -3.34 21.26
C TYR A 186 11.53 -3.31 22.71
N MET A 187 10.23 -3.07 22.94
CA MET A 187 9.60 -3.07 24.27
C MET A 187 10.41 -2.34 25.35
N LYS A 188 10.68 -1.05 25.14
CA LYS A 188 11.52 -0.22 26.03
C LYS A 188 10.78 0.26 27.31
N GLY A 189 9.72 -0.43 27.72
CA GLY A 189 8.88 0.00 28.83
C GLY A 189 8.35 1.42 28.63
N ARG A 190 8.47 2.30 29.64
CA ARG A 190 7.96 3.68 29.57
C ARG A 190 8.64 4.56 28.51
N GLU A 191 9.79 4.15 28.00
CA GLU A 191 10.46 4.89 26.92
C GLU A 191 9.82 4.64 25.56
N GLY A 192 9.05 3.55 25.40
CA GLY A 192 8.45 3.21 24.12
C GLY A 192 7.97 1.76 23.97
N GLN A 193 6.71 1.60 23.58
CA GLN A 193 6.14 0.27 23.27
C GLN A 193 5.24 0.37 22.03
N PRO A 194 5.78 0.12 20.82
CA PRO A 194 5.00 0.25 19.59
C PRO A 194 4.03 -0.91 19.39
N PHE A 195 2.92 -0.63 18.69
CA PHE A 195 2.02 -1.60 18.09
C PHE A 195 1.80 -1.27 16.61
N ILE A 196 1.32 -2.25 15.84
CA ILE A 196 0.90 -2.06 14.45
C ILE A 196 -0.56 -2.49 14.28
N ALA A 197 -1.35 -1.65 13.63
CA ALA A 197 -2.77 -1.86 13.38
C ALA A 197 -3.10 -2.27 11.93
N ALA A 198 -2.32 -1.78 10.95
CA ALA A 198 -2.52 -2.10 9.54
C ALA A 198 -1.26 -1.80 8.71
N ALA A 199 -1.21 -2.33 7.48
CA ALA A 199 -0.19 -2.02 6.50
C ALA A 199 -0.79 -2.01 5.07
N THR A 200 -0.22 -1.18 4.20
CA THR A 200 -0.60 -1.03 2.80
C THR A 200 0.64 -0.81 1.94
N VAL A 201 0.67 -1.40 0.75
CA VAL A 201 1.77 -1.23 -0.21
C VAL A 201 1.26 -0.54 -1.46
N ALA A 202 2.00 0.45 -1.93
CA ALA A 202 1.83 1.07 -3.23
C ALA A 202 2.81 0.47 -4.24
N ALA A 203 2.33 0.25 -5.46
CA ALA A 203 3.13 -0.19 -6.58
C ALA A 203 2.73 0.59 -7.84
N ASN A 204 3.63 0.60 -8.83
CA ASN A 204 3.28 1.06 -10.16
C ASN A 204 2.26 0.08 -10.76
N ALA A 205 1.11 0.55 -11.24
CA ALA A 205 0.19 -0.35 -11.94
C ALA A 205 0.90 -0.96 -13.15
N VAL A 206 0.97 -2.29 -13.20
CA VAL A 206 1.51 -3.00 -14.36
C VAL A 206 0.52 -2.82 -15.52
N PRO A 207 0.90 -2.19 -16.65
CA PRO A 207 0.00 -2.06 -17.78
C PRO A 207 -0.35 -3.45 -18.31
N ILE A 208 -1.64 -3.77 -18.40
CA ILE A 208 -2.07 -5.02 -19.04
C ILE A 208 -1.56 -4.97 -20.49
N PRO A 209 -0.73 -5.93 -20.94
CA PRO A 209 -0.20 -5.88 -22.29
C PRO A 209 -1.35 -5.83 -23.31
N PRO A 210 -1.26 -5.01 -24.36
CA PRO A 210 -2.29 -4.90 -25.41
C PRO A 210 -2.69 -6.25 -26.03
N ALA A 211 -1.82 -7.26 -25.92
CA ALA A 211 -2.09 -8.63 -26.35
C ALA A 211 -3.33 -9.24 -25.66
N VAL A 212 -3.58 -8.97 -24.37
CA VAL A 212 -4.76 -9.51 -23.66
C VAL A 212 -6.06 -8.86 -24.18
N LEU A 213 -6.02 -7.56 -24.51
CA LEU A 213 -7.11 -6.86 -25.20
C LEU A 213 -7.31 -7.34 -26.65
N LEU A 214 -6.22 -7.72 -27.34
CA LEU A 214 -6.26 -8.28 -28.69
C LEU A 214 -6.86 -9.69 -28.73
N PHE A 215 -6.62 -10.52 -27.71
CA PHE A 215 -7.28 -11.84 -27.60
C PHE A 215 -8.78 -11.73 -27.28
N GLY A 216 -9.19 -10.77 -26.43
CA GLY A 216 -10.60 -10.52 -26.14
C GLY A 216 -11.38 -9.98 -27.35
N SER A 217 -10.77 -9.11 -28.16
CA SER A 217 -11.39 -8.55 -29.37
C SER A 217 -11.32 -9.48 -30.58
N GLY A 218 -10.29 -10.34 -30.66
CA GLY A 218 -10.13 -11.35 -31.72
C GLY A 218 -11.21 -12.43 -31.72
N LEU A 219 -11.71 -12.86 -30.55
CA LEU A 219 -12.82 -13.82 -30.47
C LEU A 219 -14.14 -13.24 -31.01
N ILE A 220 -14.40 -11.95 -30.78
CA ILE A 220 -15.59 -11.26 -31.30
C ILE A 220 -15.52 -11.14 -32.83
N GLY A 221 -14.33 -10.87 -33.37
CA GLY A 221 -14.09 -10.85 -34.82
C GLY A 221 -14.34 -12.19 -35.50
N LEU A 222 -13.90 -13.31 -34.90
CA LEU A 222 -14.07 -14.66 -35.46
C LEU A 222 -15.54 -15.14 -35.45
N ILE A 223 -16.33 -14.75 -34.44
CA ILE A 223 -17.78 -15.06 -34.40
C ILE A 223 -18.54 -14.26 -35.48
N GLY A 224 -18.13 -13.02 -35.76
CA GLY A 224 -18.73 -12.17 -36.79
C GLY A 224 -18.49 -12.67 -38.22
N VAL A 225 -17.31 -13.21 -38.51
CA VAL A 225 -16.97 -13.73 -39.86
C VAL A 225 -17.72 -15.03 -40.17
N ARG A 226 -18.03 -15.86 -39.17
CA ARG A 226 -18.74 -17.14 -39.37
C ARG A 226 -20.20 -16.97 -39.81
N LYS A 227 -20.84 -15.81 -39.54
CA LYS A 227 -22.23 -15.53 -39.96
C LYS A 227 -22.37 -15.05 -41.41
N LYS A 228 -21.28 -14.71 -42.10
CA LYS A 228 -21.35 -14.11 -43.45
C LYS A 228 -21.09 -15.09 -44.61
N PHE A 229 -20.87 -16.38 -44.32
CA PHE A 229 -20.64 -17.44 -45.32
C PHE A 229 -21.78 -18.46 -45.42
N THR A 230 -23.01 -18.11 -45.03
CA THR A 230 -24.18 -19.00 -45.21
C THR A 230 -25.41 -18.22 -45.68
N LYS A 231 -25.36 -17.78 -46.93
CA LYS A 231 -26.43 -17.79 -47.97
C LYS A 231 -26.11 -16.77 -49.06
#